data_AF-A0A517Q415-F1
#
_entry.id   AF-A0A517Q415-F1
#
_cell.length_a   1.000
_cell.length_b   1.000
_cell.length_c   1.000
_cell.angle_alpha   90.00
_cell.angle_beta   90.00
_cell.angle_gamma   90.00
#
_symmetry.space_group_name_H-M   'P 1'
#
loop_
_entity.id
_entity.type
_entity.pdbx_description
1 polymer ?
#
loop_
_entity_poly.entity_id
_entity_poly.type
_entity_poly.pdbx_seq_one_letter_code
_entity_poly.pdbx_strand_id
1 'polypeptide(L)' 'MRPARRRTLVQELKVCYEVSERRAWQVLGFPQASHRYQSVLDERAELQMRLRELATIRVRYGYRRLHIPYGQNIQARV' A
#
# COMPACT_ATOMS: atom_id res chain seq x y z
N MET A 1 10.94 -1.18 -14.35
CA MET A 1 10.02 -2.33 -14.53
C MET A 1 8.79 -2.17 -13.64
N ARG A 2 7.58 -2.27 -14.19
CA ARG A 2 6.33 -2.10 -13.43
C ARG A 2 6.10 -3.26 -12.45
N PRO A 3 5.44 -3.05 -11.29
CA PRO A 3 5.17 -4.08 -10.29
C PRO A 3 4.43 -5.29 -10.88
N ALA A 4 3.43 -5.07 -11.73
CA ALA A 4 2.66 -6.12 -12.38
C ALA A 4 3.56 -7.09 -13.18
N ARG A 5 4.51 -6.56 -13.98
CA ARG A 5 5.44 -7.38 -14.76
C ARG A 5 6.35 -8.22 -13.87
N ARG A 6 6.73 -7.73 -12.68
CA ARG A 6 7.54 -8.50 -11.71
C ARG A 6 6.79 -9.72 -11.19
N ARG A 7 5.48 -9.57 -10.96
CA ARG A 7 4.61 -10.67 -10.52
C ARG A 7 4.48 -11.75 -11.60
N THR A 8 4.35 -11.34 -12.85
CA THR A 8 4.31 -12.27 -13.99
C THR A 8 5.59 -13.09 -14.08
N LEU A 9 6.77 -12.46 -14.02
CA LEU A 9 8.05 -13.20 -14.07
C LEU A 9 8.19 -14.21 -12.93
N VAL A 10 7.76 -13.86 -11.72
CA VAL A 10 7.81 -14.78 -10.57
C VAL A 10 6.86 -15.96 -10.74
N GLN A 11 5.67 -15.74 -11.32
CA GLN A 11 4.75 -16.84 -11.62
C GLN A 11 5.28 -17.74 -12.74
N GLU A 12 5.84 -17.16 -13.80
CA GLU A 12 6.50 -17.93 -14.87
C GLU A 12 7.62 -18.81 -14.30
N LEU A 13 8.49 -18.26 -13.45
CA LEU A 13 9.56 -19.04 -12.82
C LEU A 13 9.03 -20.15 -11.91
N LYS A 14 7.99 -19.86 -11.14
CA LYS A 14 7.34 -20.84 -10.25
C LYS A 14 6.72 -22.00 -11.03
N VAL A 15 6.11 -21.73 -12.19
CA VAL A 15 5.48 -22.75 -13.04
C VAL A 15 6.53 -23.53 -13.84
N CYS A 16 7.47 -22.84 -14.49
CA CYS A 16 8.44 -23.49 -15.38
C CYS A 16 9.48 -24.33 -14.62
N TYR A 17 9.82 -23.96 -13.38
CA TYR A 17 10.87 -24.61 -12.61
C TYR A 17 10.36 -25.26 -11.30
N GLU A 18 9.05 -25.28 -11.07
CA GLU A 18 8.42 -25.82 -9.85
C GLU A 18 9.03 -25.30 -8.53
N VAL A 19 9.60 -24.09 -8.58
CA VAL A 19 10.29 -23.50 -7.42
C VAL A 19 9.32 -22.74 -6.54
N SER A 20 9.60 -22.71 -5.23
CA SER A 20 8.84 -21.86 -4.32
C SER A 20 8.95 -20.39 -4.71
N GLU A 21 7.91 -19.61 -4.38
CA GLU A 21 7.89 -18.17 -4.65
C GLU A 21 9.10 -17.46 -4.04
N ARG A 22 9.53 -17.86 -2.84
CA ARG A 22 10.75 -17.38 -2.18
C ARG A 22 12.00 -17.57 -3.04
N ARG A 23 12.14 -18.76 -3.65
CA ARG A 23 13.27 -19.10 -4.51
C ARG A 23 13.23 -18.31 -5.82
N ALA A 24 12.05 -18.13 -6.42
CA ALA A 24 11.87 -17.28 -7.59
C ALA A 24 12.27 -15.81 -7.31
N TRP A 25 11.90 -15.26 -6.14
CA TRP A 25 12.31 -13.91 -5.73
C TRP A 25 13.83 -13.78 -5.54
N GLN A 26 14.48 -14.79 -4.92
CA GLN A 26 15.94 -14.81 -4.74
C GLN A 26 16.68 -14.81 -6.08
N VAL A 27 16.21 -15.61 -7.05
CA VAL A 27 16.83 -15.71 -8.38
C VAL A 27 16.67 -14.42 -9.18
N LEU A 28 15.51 -13.76 -9.09
CA LEU A 28 15.25 -12.50 -9.81
C LEU A 28 15.80 -11.25 -9.11
N GLY A 29 16.29 -11.36 -7.87
CA GLY A 29 16.85 -10.22 -7.12
C GLY A 29 15.83 -9.15 -6.73
N PHE A 30 14.53 -9.48 -6.73
CA PHE A 30 13.48 -8.52 -6.42
C PHE A 30 12.99 -8.65 -4.95
N PRO A 31 12.62 -7.55 -4.30
CA PRO A 31 12.10 -7.59 -2.93
C PRO A 31 10.68 -8.18 -2.88
N GLN A 32 10.50 -9.21 -2.04
CA GLN A 32 9.22 -9.90 -1.81
C GLN A 32 8.08 -8.97 -1.37
N ALA A 33 8.42 -7.84 -0.71
CA ALA A 33 7.46 -6.86 -0.23
C ALA A 33 6.55 -6.30 -1.36
N SER A 34 7.08 -6.18 -2.59
CA SER A 34 6.30 -5.70 -3.73
C SER A 34 5.20 -6.67 -4.19
N HIS A 35 5.37 -7.97 -3.94
CA HIS A 35 4.33 -8.96 -4.25
C HIS A 35 3.22 -8.97 -3.23
N ARG A 36 3.60 -8.99 -1.95
CA ARG A 36 2.66 -8.97 -0.82
C ARG A 36 1.87 -7.67 -0.72
N TYR A 37 2.37 -6.59 -1.32
CA TYR A 37 1.63 -5.34 -1.41
C TYR A 37 0.35 -5.54 -2.25
N GLN A 38 -0.76 -5.77 -1.57
CA GLN A 38 -2.08 -5.63 -2.15
C GLN A 38 -2.56 -4.23 -1.83
N SER A 39 -2.93 -3.49 -2.87
CA SER A 39 -3.65 -2.23 -2.71
C SER A 39 -5.00 -2.59 -2.09
N VAL A 40 -5.10 -2.49 -0.75
CA VAL A 40 -6.39 -2.42 -0.09
C VAL A 40 -6.95 -1.07 -0.52
N LEU A 41 -7.84 -1.10 -1.52
CA LEU A 41 -8.64 0.04 -1.91
C LEU A 41 -9.65 0.22 -0.78
N ASP A 42 -9.15 0.73 0.33
CA ASP A 42 -9.89 0.94 1.54
C ASP A 42 -10.88 2.05 1.19
N GLU A 43 -12.17 1.71 1.05
CA GLU A 43 -13.28 2.63 0.79
C GLU A 43 -13.50 3.54 2.02
N ARG A 44 -12.45 4.20 2.48
CA ARG A 44 -12.52 5.21 3.52
C ARG A 44 -13.03 6.51 2.92
N ALA A 45 -14.14 6.45 2.18
CA ALA A 45 -14.82 7.62 1.64
C ALA A 45 -15.12 8.61 2.77
N GLU A 46 -15.55 8.12 3.93
CA GLU A 46 -15.76 8.92 5.14
C GLU A 46 -14.47 9.61 5.63
N LEU A 47 -13.33 8.90 5.64
CA LEU A 47 -12.05 9.48 6.04
C LEU A 47 -11.62 10.57 5.04
N GLN A 48 -11.79 10.31 3.75
CA GLN A 48 -11.48 11.26 2.69
C GLN A 48 -12.37 12.50 2.77
N MET A 49 -13.67 12.34 3.05
CA MET A 49 -14.59 13.46 3.26
C MET A 49 -14.18 14.31 4.45
N ARG A 50 -13.89 13.68 5.61
CA ARG A 50 -13.40 14.41 6.80
C ARG A 50 -12.08 15.15 6.55
N LEU A 51 -11.18 14.57 5.75
CA LEU A 51 -9.91 15.21 5.40
C LEU A 51 -10.14 16.43 4.50
N ARG A 52 -11.09 16.35 3.56
CA ARG A 52 -11.49 17.47 2.72
C ARG A 52 -12.14 18.58 3.53
N GLU A 53 -13.05 18.24 4.45
CA GLU A 53 -13.67 19.21 5.36
C GLU A 53 -12.63 19.95 6.20
N LEU A 54 -11.68 19.22 6.80
CA LEU A 54 -10.59 19.81 7.58
C LEU A 54 -9.66 20.69 6.73
N ALA A 55 -9.37 20.29 5.50
CA ALA A 55 -8.59 21.10 4.57
C ALA A 55 -9.31 22.41 4.20
N THR A 56 -10.64 22.37 4.06
CA THR A 56 -11.48 23.56 3.82
C THR A 56 -11.50 24.49 5.03
N ILE A 57 -11.62 23.96 6.25
CA ILE A 57 -11.64 24.76 7.48
C ILE A 57 -10.24 25.36 7.78
N ARG A 58 -9.17 24.64 7.42
CA ARG A 58 -7.79 25.04 7.73
C ARG A 58 -6.92 25.11 6.47
N VAL A 59 -7.28 26.01 5.54
CA VAL A 59 -6.59 26.20 4.25
C VAL A 59 -5.08 26.44 4.38
N ARG A 60 -4.61 27.10 5.45
CA ARG A 60 -3.17 27.33 5.70
C ARG A 60 -2.43 26.10 6.23
N TYR A 61 -3.14 25.06 6.63
CA TYR A 61 -2.54 23.81 7.09
C TYR A 61 -2.23 22.97 5.85
N GLY A 62 -0.96 22.96 5.45
CA GLY A 62 -0.51 22.03 4.41
C GLY A 62 -0.78 20.57 4.79
N TYR A 63 -0.78 19.68 3.80
CA TYR A 63 -1.10 18.25 3.97
C TYR A 63 -0.37 17.57 5.14
N ARG A 64 0.87 18.00 5.43
CA ARG A 64 1.67 17.51 6.55
C ARG A 64 1.04 17.80 7.91
N ARG A 65 0.15 18.78 8.07
CA ARG A 65 -0.48 19.14 9.36
C ARG A 65 -1.93 18.66 9.48
N LEU A 66 -2.50 18.08 8.43
CA LEU A 66 -3.88 17.58 8.44
C LEU A 66 -4.05 16.31 9.28
N HIS A 67 -2.96 15.58 9.61
CA HIS A 67 -3.02 14.39 10.47
C HIS A 67 -3.07 14.69 11.98
N ILE A 68 -2.74 15.92 12.40
CA ILE A 68 -2.73 16.34 13.81
C ILE A 68 -4.09 16.14 14.49
N PRO A 69 -5.23 16.57 13.88
CA PRO A 69 -6.55 16.30 14.46
C PRO A 69 -6.94 14.81 14.47
N TYR A 70 -6.30 13.95 13.66
CA TYR A 70 -6.57 12.50 13.65
C TYR A 70 -5.79 11.72 14.72
N GLY A 71 -4.81 12.35 15.39
CA GLY A 71 -3.97 11.72 16.41
C GLY A 71 -4.69 11.32 17.71
N GLN A 72 -5.98 11.62 17.86
CA GLN A 72 -6.77 11.27 19.07
C GLN A 72 -7.70 10.05 18.90
N ASN A 73 -7.71 9.38 17.73
CA ASN A 73 -8.63 8.25 17.50
C ASN A 73 -7.96 7.12 16.72
N ILE A 74 -6.83 6.61 17.25
CA ILE A 74 -6.12 5.44 16.70
C ILE A 74 -6.05 4.31 17.76
N GLN A 75 -6.74 4.45 18.90
CA GLN A 75 -6.81 3.41 19.95
C GLN A 75 -8.19 2.75 20.08
N ALA A 76 -9.17 3.06 19.23
CA ALA A 76 -10.44 2.36 19.21
C ALA A 76 -10.49 1.43 17.98
N ARG A 77 -10.52 0.12 18.25
CA ARG A 77 -10.59 -1.03 17.33
C ARG A 77 -9.27 -1.50 16.72
N VAL A 78 -8.52 -2.23 17.55
CA VAL A 78 -8.10 -3.60 17.19
C VAL A 78 -9.15 -4.55 17.75
#